data_AF-A0A9E4G054-F1
#
_entry.id   AF-A0A9E4G054-F1
#
_cell.length_a   1.000
_cell.length_b   1.000
_cell.length_c   1.000
_cell.angle_alpha   90.00
_cell.angle_beta   90.00
_cell.angle_gamma   90.00
#
_symmetry.space_group_name_H-M   'P 1'
#
loop_
_entity.id
_entity.type
_entity.pdbx_description
1 polymer ?
#
loop_
_entity_poly.entity_id
_entity_poly.type
_entity_poly.pdbx_seq_one_letter_code
_entity_poly.pdbx_strand_id
1 'polypeptide(L)'
;ELREDALLIENLPEHECRYTLLPPQSAFSAVDFEAEVRVEASAGHSGVAFMSISRLGQLLTIAPDYIAISRGRHDMRHPVDMTRYQRVGLHHQRGWLQVKLNGETVMHRCVFREEWPAGDFHGGNPLRRTQFGQFGDSGRSYWRSVSYALGNPNLPDFKWTWQAAAGAYPDQYQRERMIQLHGNHPAQAPWPDHGYSSWIQREDGSIYLVDYSNAGDIADTAHLVGLTIDLEDIR
;
A
#
# COMPACT_ATOMS: atom_id res chain seq x y z
N GLU A 1 -3.28 -13.36 -1.38
CA GLU A 1 -2.96 -14.61 -2.10
C GLU A 1 -2.72 -14.30 -3.57
N LEU A 2 -1.57 -14.67 -4.14
CA LEU A 2 -1.35 -14.58 -5.58
C LEU A 2 -1.93 -15.81 -6.28
N ARG A 3 -2.81 -15.58 -7.26
CA ARG A 3 -3.39 -16.60 -8.15
C ARG A 3 -2.88 -16.39 -9.57
N GLU A 4 -3.15 -17.35 -10.45
CA GLU A 4 -2.69 -17.32 -11.84
C GLU A 4 -3.11 -16.04 -12.59
N ASP A 5 -4.33 -15.56 -12.36
CA ASP A 5 -4.88 -14.40 -13.07
C ASP A 5 -4.99 -13.12 -12.23
N ALA A 6 -4.82 -13.19 -10.90
CA ALA A 6 -4.97 -12.03 -10.04
C ALA A 6 -4.30 -12.21 -8.67
N LEU A 7 -3.89 -11.09 -8.08
CA LEU A 7 -3.66 -10.99 -6.64
C LEU A 7 -5.01 -10.80 -5.94
N LEU A 8 -5.42 -11.80 -5.16
CA LEU A 8 -6.54 -11.69 -4.24
C LEU A 8 -6.07 -11.05 -2.93
N ILE A 9 -6.75 -9.98 -2.53
CA ILE A 9 -6.70 -9.42 -1.19
C ILE A 9 -8.07 -9.64 -0.55
N GLU A 10 -8.10 -10.41 0.53
CA GLU A 10 -9.29 -10.60 1.37
C GLU A 10 -9.19 -9.67 2.57
N ASN A 11 -10.18 -8.79 2.72
CA ASN A 11 -10.23 -7.85 3.82
C ASN A 11 -10.86 -8.57 5.01
N LEU A 12 -10.11 -8.66 6.10
CA LEU A 12 -10.55 -9.22 7.36
C LEU A 12 -10.33 -8.18 8.47
N PRO A 13 -11.13 -8.20 9.55
CA PRO A 13 -10.83 -7.45 10.76
C PRO A 13 -9.40 -7.73 11.23
N GLU A 14 -8.69 -6.68 11.68
CA GLU A 14 -7.31 -6.75 12.20
C GLU A 14 -6.23 -7.17 11.17
N HIS A 15 -6.59 -7.36 9.90
CA HIS A 15 -5.65 -7.62 8.82
C HIS A 15 -5.47 -6.37 7.95
N GLU A 16 -4.26 -6.20 7.40
CA GLU A 16 -3.98 -5.13 6.43
C GLU A 16 -3.07 -5.67 5.33
N CYS A 17 -3.52 -5.55 4.08
CA CYS A 17 -2.69 -5.83 2.90
C CYS A 17 -2.67 -4.63 1.96
N ARG A 18 -1.59 -3.85 2.01
CA ARG A 18 -1.38 -2.66 1.17
C ARG A 18 0.04 -2.65 0.62
N TYR A 19 0.18 -2.25 -0.63
CA TYR A 19 1.46 -2.12 -1.30
C TYR A 19 1.83 -0.65 -1.41
N THR A 20 3.05 -0.32 -0.98
CA THR A 20 3.56 1.06 -0.99
C THR A 20 4.50 1.26 -2.17
N LEU A 21 4.24 2.31 -2.92
CA LEU A 21 5.02 2.75 -4.07
C LEU A 21 5.84 4.00 -3.71
N LEU A 22 6.83 4.31 -4.55
CA LEU A 22 7.60 5.55 -4.42
C LEU A 22 6.65 6.76 -4.49
N PRO A 23 6.56 7.61 -3.45
CA PRO A 23 5.66 8.74 -3.48
C PRO A 23 6.15 9.83 -4.44
N PRO A 24 5.25 10.64 -5.04
CA PRO A 24 5.63 11.81 -5.81
C PRO A 24 6.47 12.77 -4.98
N GLN A 25 7.39 13.49 -5.62
CA GLN A 25 8.20 14.53 -4.96
C GLN A 25 7.32 15.66 -4.41
N SER A 26 6.30 16.09 -5.16
CA SER A 26 5.47 17.24 -4.82
C SER A 26 4.15 17.26 -5.60
N ALA A 27 3.30 18.26 -5.33
CA ALA A 27 2.10 18.55 -6.12
C ALA A 27 2.38 18.98 -7.58
N PHE A 28 3.64 19.13 -7.97
CA PHE A 28 4.03 19.41 -9.36
C PHE A 28 4.43 18.15 -10.14
N SER A 29 4.56 17.00 -9.46
CA SER A 29 4.92 15.75 -10.13
C SER A 29 3.80 15.29 -11.06
N ALA A 30 4.16 14.85 -12.27
CA ALA A 30 3.25 14.12 -13.13
C ALA A 30 3.09 12.68 -12.61
N VAL A 31 1.87 12.16 -12.57
CA VAL A 31 1.59 10.80 -12.09
C VAL A 31 0.65 10.12 -13.06
N ASP A 32 1.00 8.91 -13.49
CA ASP A 32 0.09 7.97 -14.15
C ASP A 32 0.03 6.72 -13.29
N PHE A 33 -1.08 6.50 -12.60
CA PHE A 33 -1.27 5.36 -11.70
C PHE A 33 -2.53 4.60 -12.12
N GLU A 34 -2.37 3.44 -12.73
CA GLU A 34 -3.47 2.63 -13.25
C GLU A 34 -3.47 1.22 -12.65
N ALA A 35 -4.65 0.64 -12.50
CA ALA A 35 -4.84 -0.74 -12.10
C ALA A 35 -6.01 -1.39 -12.87
N GLU A 36 -5.88 -2.66 -13.20
CA GLU A 36 -7.01 -3.51 -13.60
C GLU A 36 -7.49 -4.30 -12.39
N VAL A 37 -8.70 -3.99 -11.92
CA VAL A 37 -9.20 -4.47 -10.63
C VAL A 37 -10.70 -4.74 -10.69
N ARG A 38 -11.14 -5.74 -9.92
CA ARG A 38 -12.54 -5.95 -9.54
C ARG A 38 -12.66 -6.15 -8.04
N VAL A 39 -13.85 -5.93 -7.49
CA VAL A 39 -14.11 -6.09 -6.07
C VAL A 39 -15.42 -6.83 -5.82
N GLU A 40 -15.51 -7.48 -4.66
CA GLU A 40 -16.71 -8.10 -4.12
C GLU A 40 -16.86 -7.60 -2.67
N ALA A 41 -18.02 -7.02 -2.32
CA ALA A 41 -18.28 -6.66 -0.92
C ALA A 41 -19.03 -7.79 -0.21
N SER A 42 -18.69 -8.04 1.05
CA SER A 42 -19.44 -8.96 1.91
C SER A 42 -20.74 -8.34 2.45
N ALA A 43 -20.86 -7.01 2.46
CA ALA A 43 -22.07 -6.30 2.84
C ALA A 43 -22.21 -4.94 2.15
N GLY A 44 -23.30 -4.76 1.40
CA GLY A 44 -23.74 -3.46 0.86
C GLY A 44 -22.77 -2.80 -0.13
N HIS A 45 -22.73 -1.47 -0.06
CA HIS A 45 -21.99 -0.56 -0.96
C HIS A 45 -20.66 -0.08 -0.35
N SER A 46 -20.04 -0.91 0.49
CA SER A 46 -18.83 -0.56 1.22
C SER A 46 -17.62 -0.50 0.29
N GLY A 47 -16.71 0.43 0.54
CA GLY A 47 -15.40 0.44 -0.15
C GLY A 47 -14.59 -0.80 0.24
N VAL A 48 -13.98 -1.45 -0.75
CA VAL A 48 -13.25 -2.71 -0.58
C VAL A 48 -11.78 -2.54 -0.93
N ALA A 49 -11.47 -1.70 -1.92
CA ALA A 49 -10.12 -1.41 -2.36
C ALA A 49 -9.90 0.09 -2.45
N PHE A 50 -8.63 0.49 -2.51
CA PHE A 50 -8.28 1.87 -2.78
C PHE A 50 -7.00 2.01 -3.61
N MET A 51 -6.84 3.20 -4.19
CA MET A 51 -5.58 3.72 -4.70
C MET A 51 -5.36 5.11 -4.11
N SER A 52 -4.14 5.44 -3.70
CA SER A 52 -3.82 6.75 -3.13
C SER A 52 -2.56 7.36 -3.71
N ILE A 53 -2.50 8.69 -3.72
CA ILE A 53 -1.31 9.46 -4.07
C ILE A 53 -1.02 10.44 -2.94
N SER A 54 0.00 10.12 -2.12
CA SER A 54 0.24 10.83 -0.86
C SER A 54 0.40 12.33 -1.02
N ARG A 55 1.38 12.81 -1.80
CA ARG A 55 1.64 14.27 -1.93
C ARG A 55 0.57 15.03 -2.72
N LEU A 56 -0.41 14.33 -3.29
CA LEU A 56 -1.56 14.97 -3.92
C LEU A 56 -2.80 14.96 -3.03
N GLY A 57 -2.78 14.32 -1.86
CA GLY A 57 -3.96 14.30 -0.98
C GLY A 57 -5.12 13.45 -1.50
N GLN A 58 -4.86 12.54 -2.45
CA GLN A 58 -5.93 11.85 -3.16
C GLN A 58 -6.02 10.40 -2.71
N LEU A 59 -7.25 9.99 -2.41
CA LEU A 59 -7.64 8.62 -2.16
C LEU A 59 -8.85 8.32 -3.05
N LEU A 60 -8.69 7.32 -3.91
CA LEU A 60 -9.74 6.75 -4.72
C LEU A 60 -10.24 5.48 -4.03
N THR A 61 -11.46 5.53 -3.54
CA THR A 61 -12.18 4.37 -2.99
C THR A 61 -12.82 3.60 -4.13
N ILE A 62 -12.73 2.27 -4.06
CA ILE A 62 -13.32 1.34 -5.01
C ILE A 62 -14.30 0.45 -4.26
N ALA A 63 -15.58 0.56 -4.62
CA ALA A 63 -16.69 -0.23 -4.10
C ALA A 63 -17.36 -1.01 -5.26
N PRO A 64 -18.19 -2.03 -4.99
CA PRO A 64 -18.78 -2.87 -6.05
C PRO A 64 -19.58 -2.12 -7.11
N ASP A 65 -20.20 -1.00 -6.75
CA ASP A 65 -21.13 -0.25 -7.60
C ASP A 65 -20.72 1.21 -7.83
N TYR A 66 -19.55 1.62 -7.31
CA TYR A 66 -19.00 2.94 -7.58
C TYR A 66 -17.48 3.03 -7.36
N ILE A 67 -16.91 4.08 -7.93
CA ILE A 67 -15.62 4.62 -7.50
C ILE A 67 -15.82 6.03 -6.96
N ALA A 68 -15.01 6.46 -5.99
CA ALA A 68 -15.16 7.76 -5.38
C ALA A 68 -13.83 8.38 -4.96
N ILE A 69 -13.71 9.70 -5.12
CA ILE A 69 -12.67 10.48 -4.44
C ILE A 69 -13.31 11.22 -3.27
N SER A 70 -12.77 11.03 -2.08
CA SER A 70 -13.24 11.71 -0.87
C SER A 70 -12.29 12.83 -0.43
N ARG A 71 -12.85 13.97 -0.03
CA ARG A 71 -12.21 14.91 0.92
C ARG A 71 -13.29 15.49 1.82
N GLY A 72 -13.36 15.03 3.07
CA GLY A 72 -14.31 15.57 4.05
C GLY A 72 -15.76 15.13 3.79
N ARG A 73 -16.71 16.07 3.78
CA ARG A 73 -18.17 15.80 3.81
C ARG A 73 -18.86 15.61 2.45
N HIS A 74 -18.13 15.73 1.34
CA HIS A 74 -18.69 15.57 0.00
C HIS A 74 -17.96 14.45 -0.73
N ASP A 75 -18.65 13.33 -0.94
CA ASP A 75 -18.15 12.25 -1.77
C ASP A 75 -18.44 12.57 -3.23
N MET A 76 -17.39 12.71 -4.05
CA MET A 76 -17.54 12.67 -5.51
C MET A 76 -17.59 11.20 -5.91
N ARG A 77 -18.80 10.66 -6.10
CA ARG A 77 -19.02 9.27 -6.52
C ARG A 77 -19.36 9.20 -7.99
N HIS A 78 -18.82 8.20 -8.67
CA HIS A 78 -19.19 7.81 -10.02
C HIS A 78 -19.74 6.38 -10.01
N PRO A 79 -21.02 6.16 -10.37
CA PRO A 79 -21.60 4.82 -10.43
C PRO A 79 -20.91 3.97 -11.51
N VAL A 80 -20.50 2.76 -11.16
CA VAL A 80 -19.87 1.79 -12.07
C VAL A 80 -19.92 0.39 -11.47
N ASP A 81 -20.20 -0.63 -12.29
CA ASP A 81 -20.07 -2.03 -11.88
C ASP A 81 -18.59 -2.45 -11.79
N MET A 82 -18.03 -2.41 -10.58
CA MET A 82 -16.69 -2.89 -10.24
C MET A 82 -16.66 -4.37 -9.82
N THR A 83 -17.79 -5.09 -9.89
CA THR A 83 -17.79 -6.56 -9.72
C THR A 83 -17.15 -7.28 -10.91
N ARG A 84 -17.01 -6.55 -12.03
CA ARG A 84 -16.24 -6.93 -13.21
C ARG A 84 -14.89 -6.23 -13.21
N TYR A 85 -13.92 -6.80 -13.91
CA TYR A 85 -12.63 -6.13 -14.08
C TYR A 85 -12.83 -4.82 -14.84
N GLN A 86 -12.38 -3.74 -14.21
CA GLN A 86 -12.31 -2.42 -14.81
C GLN A 86 -10.88 -1.92 -14.73
N ARG A 87 -10.47 -1.14 -15.72
CA ARG A 87 -9.22 -0.38 -15.64
C ARG A 87 -9.50 0.98 -15.03
N VAL A 88 -8.97 1.21 -13.83
CA VAL A 88 -9.14 2.45 -13.07
C VAL A 88 -7.81 3.18 -13.00
N GLY A 89 -7.81 4.49 -13.22
CA GLY A 89 -6.59 5.29 -13.28
C GLY A 89 -6.69 6.62 -12.56
N LEU A 90 -5.60 7.03 -11.91
CA LEU A 90 -5.36 8.38 -11.40
C LEU A 90 -4.25 9.02 -12.23
N HIS A 91 -4.61 10.04 -13.02
CA HIS A 91 -3.67 10.77 -13.86
C HIS A 91 -3.57 12.20 -13.36
N HIS A 92 -2.37 12.63 -13.00
CA HIS A 92 -2.13 13.99 -12.53
C HIS A 92 -1.06 14.66 -13.39
N GLN A 93 -1.37 15.86 -13.88
CA GLN A 93 -0.40 16.70 -14.56
C GLN A 93 -0.72 18.17 -14.31
N ARG A 94 0.29 18.96 -13.91
CA ARG A 94 0.17 20.43 -13.75
C ARG A 94 -1.01 20.88 -12.86
N GLY A 95 -1.27 20.17 -11.77
CA GLY A 95 -2.36 20.49 -10.83
C GLY A 95 -3.74 20.00 -11.29
N TRP A 96 -3.82 19.24 -12.38
CA TRP A 96 -5.06 18.64 -12.87
C TRP A 96 -5.02 17.14 -12.63
N LEU A 97 -5.90 16.65 -11.76
CA LEU A 97 -6.13 15.23 -11.52
C LEU A 97 -7.34 14.77 -12.31
N GLN A 98 -7.20 13.64 -13.01
CA GLN A 98 -8.26 12.94 -13.71
C GLN A 98 -8.38 11.53 -13.15
N VAL A 99 -9.60 11.13 -12.82
CA VAL A 99 -9.94 9.72 -12.62
C VAL A 99 -10.40 9.17 -13.94
N LYS A 100 -9.72 8.14 -14.41
CA LYS A 100 -10.07 7.43 -15.63
C LYS A 100 -10.69 6.08 -15.32
N LEU A 101 -11.71 5.74 -16.08
CA LEU A 101 -12.33 4.42 -16.10
C LEU A 101 -12.28 3.92 -17.55
N ASN A 102 -11.61 2.80 -17.78
CA ASN A 102 -11.39 2.19 -19.09
C ASN A 102 -10.77 3.12 -20.15
N GLY A 103 -10.07 4.17 -19.71
CA GLY A 103 -9.43 5.18 -20.58
C GLY A 103 -10.23 6.48 -20.70
N GLU A 104 -11.49 6.50 -20.30
CA GLU A 104 -12.34 7.70 -20.30
C GLU A 104 -12.24 8.45 -18.98
N THR A 105 -12.21 9.79 -19.03
CA THR A 105 -12.22 10.61 -17.80
C THR A 105 -13.63 10.69 -17.24
N VAL A 106 -13.84 10.13 -16.04
CA VAL A 106 -15.15 10.11 -15.38
C VAL A 106 -15.26 11.09 -14.22
N MET A 107 -14.12 11.49 -13.64
CA MET A 107 -14.04 12.56 -12.65
C MET A 107 -12.77 13.37 -12.89
N HIS A 108 -12.79 14.64 -12.51
CA HIS A 108 -11.62 15.49 -12.55
C HIS A 108 -11.61 16.45 -11.36
N ARG A 109 -10.42 16.93 -11.01
CA ARG A 109 -10.22 17.79 -9.84
C ARG A 109 -8.95 18.61 -9.97
N CYS A 110 -8.99 19.83 -9.44
CA CYS A 110 -7.79 20.63 -9.20
C CYS A 110 -7.06 20.16 -7.94
N VAL A 111 -5.76 19.92 -8.06
CA VAL A 111 -4.85 19.69 -6.93
C VAL A 111 -4.15 21.00 -6.62
N PHE A 112 -4.37 21.52 -5.41
CA PHE A 112 -3.76 22.77 -4.97
C PHE A 112 -2.37 22.53 -4.38
N ARG A 113 -1.54 23.58 -4.37
CA ARG A 113 -0.13 23.49 -3.90
C ARG A 113 0.00 23.07 -2.44
N GLU A 114 -0.98 23.45 -1.63
CA GLU A 114 -1.06 23.22 -0.19
C GLU A 114 -1.94 22.01 0.14
N GLU A 115 -2.15 21.10 -0.83
CA GLU A 115 -2.98 19.94 -0.58
C GLU A 115 -2.37 19.09 0.53
N TRP A 116 -3.18 18.83 1.55
CA TRP A 116 -2.78 17.97 2.65
C TRP A 116 -2.50 16.57 2.11
N PRO A 117 -1.52 15.84 2.66
CA PRO A 117 -1.21 14.51 2.19
C PRO A 117 -2.42 13.58 2.29
N ALA A 118 -2.47 12.53 1.47
CA ALA A 118 -3.56 11.57 1.53
C ALA A 118 -3.60 11.00 2.95
N GLY A 119 -4.68 11.28 3.67
CA GLY A 119 -4.91 10.75 5.00
C GLY A 119 -5.63 9.42 4.89
N ASP A 120 -5.12 8.40 5.56
CA ASP A 120 -5.76 7.11 5.76
C ASP A 120 -5.91 6.81 7.26
N PHE A 121 -6.69 5.78 7.54
CA PHE A 121 -6.99 5.32 8.89
C PHE A 121 -5.77 4.58 9.48
N HIS A 122 -5.33 5.03 10.66
CA HIS A 122 -4.35 4.43 11.57
C HIS A 122 -2.86 4.36 11.09
N GLY A 123 -1.98 5.06 11.83
CA GLY A 123 -0.54 4.76 12.06
C GLY A 123 0.50 5.05 10.96
N GLY A 124 1.31 6.13 11.08
CA GLY A 124 2.54 6.41 10.28
C GLY A 124 2.54 7.73 9.45
N ASN A 125 3.69 8.14 8.87
CA ASN A 125 3.82 9.42 8.13
C ASN A 125 3.00 9.43 6.80
N PRO A 126 1.91 10.20 6.69
CA PRO A 126 1.03 10.21 5.51
C PRO A 126 1.70 10.74 4.24
N LEU A 127 2.83 11.45 4.35
CA LEU A 127 3.60 11.94 3.21
C LEU A 127 4.22 10.82 2.35
N ARG A 128 4.30 9.59 2.86
CA ARG A 128 4.97 8.45 2.19
C ARG A 128 4.01 7.41 1.61
N ARG A 129 2.70 7.66 1.63
CA ARG A 129 1.64 6.67 1.32
C ARG A 129 1.07 6.80 -0.09
N THR A 130 1.89 6.58 -1.12
CA THR A 130 1.33 6.29 -2.46
C THR A 130 1.14 4.80 -2.53
N GLN A 131 -0.12 4.34 -2.53
CA GLN A 131 -0.45 2.96 -2.21
C GLN A 131 -1.63 2.43 -3.03
N PHE A 132 -1.76 1.11 -3.04
CA PHE A 132 -2.98 0.40 -3.41
C PHE A 132 -3.18 -0.82 -2.53
N GLY A 133 -4.41 -1.32 -2.46
CA GLY A 133 -4.73 -2.56 -1.76
C GLY A 133 -6.03 -2.48 -0.97
N GLN A 134 -6.03 -3.10 0.21
CA GLN A 134 -7.20 -3.23 1.09
C GLN A 134 -7.71 -1.88 1.60
N PHE A 135 -9.03 -1.68 1.46
CA PHE A 135 -9.78 -0.62 2.11
C PHE A 135 -10.91 -1.21 2.96
N GLY A 136 -11.00 -0.81 4.22
CA GLY A 136 -11.94 -1.41 5.18
C GLY A 136 -11.51 -2.80 5.68
N ASP A 137 -12.44 -3.50 6.31
CA ASP A 137 -12.25 -4.76 7.03
C ASP A 137 -13.12 -5.91 6.46
N SER A 138 -13.74 -5.68 5.31
CA SER A 138 -14.66 -6.65 4.70
C SER A 138 -14.64 -6.59 3.16
N GLY A 139 -14.97 -7.72 2.52
CA GLY A 139 -14.92 -7.88 1.06
C GLY A 139 -13.58 -8.39 0.52
N ARG A 140 -13.50 -8.47 -0.81
CA ARG A 140 -12.36 -9.00 -1.55
C ARG A 140 -12.05 -8.13 -2.76
N SER A 141 -10.77 -7.92 -3.03
CA SER A 141 -10.32 -7.28 -4.27
C SER A 141 -9.40 -8.21 -5.05
N TYR A 142 -9.51 -8.14 -6.37
CA TYR A 142 -8.77 -8.97 -7.31
C TYR A 142 -8.04 -8.05 -8.28
N TRP A 143 -6.71 -8.02 -8.19
CA TRP A 143 -5.85 -7.14 -8.95
C TRP A 143 -5.12 -7.92 -10.03
N ARG A 144 -5.35 -7.60 -11.29
CA ARG A 144 -4.67 -8.22 -12.45
C ARG A 144 -3.34 -7.58 -12.75
N SER A 145 -3.32 -6.26 -12.70
CA SER A 145 -2.16 -5.47 -13.03
C SER A 145 -2.20 -4.12 -12.35
N VAL A 146 -1.01 -3.57 -12.12
CA VAL A 146 -0.82 -2.21 -11.63
C VAL A 146 0.34 -1.59 -12.39
N SER A 147 0.18 -0.36 -12.86
CA SER A 147 1.25 0.43 -13.45
C SER A 147 1.34 1.79 -12.76
N TYR A 148 2.57 2.24 -12.55
CA TYR A 148 2.85 3.50 -11.90
C TYR A 148 4.01 4.19 -12.61
N ALA A 149 3.78 5.38 -13.12
CA ALA A 149 4.79 6.26 -13.66
C ALA A 149 4.75 7.62 -12.96
N LEU A 150 5.93 8.15 -12.72
CA LEU A 150 6.14 9.38 -11.98
C LEU A 150 7.16 10.24 -12.70
N GLY A 151 6.76 11.45 -13.07
CA GLY A 151 7.64 12.50 -13.58
C GLY A 151 7.84 13.57 -12.51
N ASN A 152 9.01 13.57 -11.86
CA ASN A 152 9.31 14.53 -10.80
C ASN A 152 10.01 15.78 -11.35
N PRO A 153 9.76 16.98 -10.79
CA PRO A 153 10.43 18.20 -11.25
C PRO A 153 11.96 18.17 -11.11
N ASN A 154 12.48 17.57 -10.03
CA ASN A 154 13.92 17.61 -9.72
C ASN A 154 14.51 16.23 -9.36
N LEU A 155 13.75 15.15 -9.50
CA LEU A 155 14.23 13.78 -9.31
C LEU A 155 14.07 13.02 -10.63
N PRO A 156 14.84 11.94 -10.86
CA PRO A 156 14.66 11.11 -12.04
C PRO A 156 13.22 10.59 -12.17
N ASP A 157 12.80 10.39 -13.41
CA ASP A 157 11.55 9.70 -13.70
C ASP A 157 11.59 8.28 -13.16
N PHE A 158 10.45 7.83 -12.66
CA PHE A 158 10.29 6.48 -12.12
C PHE A 158 9.15 5.79 -12.85
N LYS A 159 9.36 4.51 -13.19
CA LYS A 159 8.35 3.64 -13.78
C LYS A 159 8.40 2.27 -13.13
N TRP A 160 7.22 1.76 -12.80
CA TRP A 160 7.04 0.44 -12.24
C TRP A 160 5.76 -0.18 -12.78
N THR A 161 5.81 -1.47 -13.05
CA THR A 161 4.67 -2.24 -13.55
C THR A 161 4.68 -3.61 -12.90
N TRP A 162 3.50 -4.10 -12.57
CA TRP A 162 3.30 -5.44 -12.05
C TRP A 162 2.06 -6.07 -12.71
N GLN A 163 2.11 -7.40 -12.90
CA GLN A 163 1.03 -8.20 -13.44
C GLN A 163 0.98 -9.54 -12.70
N ALA A 164 -0.20 -9.98 -12.30
CA ALA A 164 -0.38 -11.25 -11.59
C ALA A 164 0.09 -12.46 -12.41
N ALA A 165 -0.12 -12.43 -13.72
CA ALA A 165 0.29 -13.46 -14.66
C ALA A 165 1.82 -13.70 -14.70
N ALA A 166 2.62 -12.79 -14.16
CA ALA A 166 4.06 -13.00 -14.00
C ALA A 166 4.40 -14.01 -12.89
N GLY A 167 3.43 -14.44 -12.07
CA GLY A 167 3.63 -15.42 -11.00
C GLY A 167 4.43 -14.90 -9.80
N ALA A 168 4.65 -13.59 -9.72
CA ALA A 168 5.37 -12.92 -8.63
C ALA A 168 4.48 -11.89 -7.92
N TYR A 169 4.66 -11.71 -6.60
CA TYR A 169 3.99 -10.65 -5.86
C TYR A 169 4.50 -9.25 -6.25
N PRO A 170 3.73 -8.16 -6.02
CA PRO A 170 4.21 -6.80 -6.28
C PRO A 170 5.49 -6.44 -5.50
N ASP A 171 5.69 -7.06 -4.34
CA ASP A 171 6.83 -6.91 -3.42
C ASP A 171 7.73 -8.15 -3.40
N GLN A 172 7.76 -8.95 -4.47
CA GLN A 172 8.50 -10.21 -4.53
C GLN A 172 9.98 -10.06 -4.13
N TYR A 173 10.63 -8.97 -4.58
CA TYR A 173 12.02 -8.70 -4.22
C TYR A 173 12.23 -8.61 -2.70
N GLN A 174 11.33 -7.91 -2.00
CA GLN A 174 11.36 -7.78 -0.55
C GLN A 174 11.06 -9.12 0.13
N ARG A 175 10.05 -9.85 -0.35
CA ARG A 175 9.71 -11.17 0.21
C ARG A 175 10.88 -12.17 0.17
N GLU A 176 11.69 -12.11 -0.88
CA GLU A 176 12.87 -12.99 -1.06
C GLU A 176 14.11 -12.53 -0.30
N ARG A 177 14.14 -11.29 0.21
CA ARG A 177 15.38 -10.66 0.72
C ARG A 177 15.24 -9.99 2.08
N MET A 178 14.03 -9.90 2.60
CA MET A 178 13.75 -9.36 3.92
C MET A 178 13.29 -10.48 4.83
N ILE A 179 13.96 -10.58 5.98
CA ILE A 179 13.59 -11.48 7.05
C ILE A 179 12.89 -10.65 8.10
N GLN A 180 11.63 -10.96 8.37
CA GLN A 180 10.95 -10.44 9.55
C GLN A 180 11.27 -11.36 10.72
N LEU A 181 11.93 -10.81 11.74
CA LEU A 181 12.40 -11.58 12.88
C LEU A 181 11.32 -11.67 13.95
N HIS A 182 10.75 -10.53 14.30
CA HIS A 182 9.64 -10.43 15.24
C HIS A 182 8.87 -9.13 14.99
N GLY A 183 7.55 -9.17 15.13
CA GLY A 183 6.73 -7.97 15.20
C GLY A 183 5.91 -8.03 16.47
N ASN A 184 6.00 -7.01 17.33
CA ASN A 184 5.12 -6.95 18.49
C ASN A 184 3.66 -6.87 18.03
N HIS A 185 2.77 -7.57 18.73
CA HIS A 185 1.34 -7.52 18.41
C HIS A 185 0.84 -6.08 18.61
N PRO A 186 0.10 -5.47 17.67
CA PRO A 186 -0.33 -4.07 17.78
C PRO A 186 -1.24 -3.81 18.99
N ALA A 187 -1.92 -4.85 19.50
CA ALA A 187 -2.74 -4.78 20.72
C ALA A 187 -1.97 -5.02 22.04
N GLN A 188 -0.64 -5.24 22.00
CA GLN A 188 0.15 -5.43 23.22
C GLN A 188 0.16 -4.14 24.05
N ALA A 189 -0.02 -4.28 25.36
CA ALA A 189 0.01 -3.19 26.32
C ALA A 189 1.22 -3.33 27.28
N PRO A 190 1.87 -2.24 27.68
CA PRO A 190 1.69 -0.87 27.20
C PRO A 190 2.51 -0.66 25.93
N TRP A 191 1.80 -0.50 24.80
CA TRP A 191 2.27 -0.10 23.46
C TRP A 191 3.76 -0.40 23.22
N PRO A 192 4.07 -1.56 22.65
CA PRO A 192 5.41 -2.08 22.67
C PRO A 192 6.36 -1.22 21.83
N ASP A 193 7.59 -1.02 22.33
CA ASP A 193 8.65 -0.48 21.50
C ASP A 193 9.01 -1.54 20.44
N HIS A 194 8.96 -1.14 19.17
CA HIS A 194 9.34 -1.97 18.04
C HIS A 194 10.86 -2.06 17.85
N GLY A 195 11.61 -1.40 18.74
CA GLY A 195 13.02 -1.67 18.92
C GLY A 195 13.93 -1.11 17.86
N TYR A 196 15.22 -1.21 18.13
CA TYR A 196 16.29 -1.00 17.16
C TYR A 196 17.08 -2.29 17.06
N SER A 197 16.90 -3.01 15.96
CA SER A 197 17.72 -4.19 15.71
C SER A 197 19.08 -3.75 15.16
N SER A 198 20.16 -4.27 15.75
CA SER A 198 21.52 -4.15 15.19
C SER A 198 22.02 -5.56 14.87
N TRP A 199 22.79 -5.70 13.80
CA TRP A 199 23.31 -7.01 13.41
C TRP A 199 24.76 -6.93 12.95
N ILE A 200 25.44 -8.06 13.04
CA ILE A 200 26.76 -8.28 12.48
C ILE A 200 26.80 -9.67 11.85
N GLN A 201 27.37 -9.77 10.66
CA GLN A 201 27.73 -11.06 10.08
C GLN A 201 29.07 -11.50 10.66
N ARG A 202 29.13 -12.72 11.19
CA ARG A 202 30.34 -13.33 11.77
C ARG A 202 31.17 -14.01 10.68
N GLU A 203 32.41 -14.35 11.00
CA GLU A 203 33.36 -14.97 10.07
C GLU A 203 32.90 -16.34 9.53
N ASP A 204 32.10 -17.07 10.31
CA ASP A 204 31.48 -18.34 9.92
C ASP A 204 30.27 -18.17 9.00
N GLY A 205 29.92 -16.94 8.63
CA GLY A 205 28.80 -16.60 7.74
C GLY A 205 27.47 -16.40 8.47
N SER A 206 27.38 -16.76 9.76
CA SER A 206 26.18 -16.58 10.56
C SER A 206 25.90 -15.10 10.85
N ILE A 207 24.62 -14.75 10.94
CA ILE A 207 24.19 -13.41 11.34
C ILE A 207 23.87 -13.43 12.84
N TYR A 208 24.57 -12.63 13.63
CA TYR A 208 24.19 -12.31 15.00
C TYR A 208 23.39 -11.01 15.00
N LEU A 209 22.13 -11.09 15.41
CA LEU A 209 21.28 -9.94 15.59
C LEU A 209 20.98 -9.73 17.07
N VAL A 210 20.96 -8.47 17.47
CA VAL A 210 20.43 -8.01 18.74
C VAL A 210 19.10 -7.35 18.46
N ASP A 211 18.02 -7.95 18.91
CA ASP A 211 16.70 -7.35 18.87
C ASP A 211 16.40 -6.68 20.21
N TYR A 212 16.30 -5.35 20.21
CA TYR A 212 15.82 -4.58 21.37
C TYR A 212 14.30 -4.49 21.29
N SER A 213 13.59 -5.61 21.45
CA SER A 213 12.12 -5.59 21.56
C SER A 213 11.70 -5.94 22.98
N ASN A 214 10.46 -5.61 23.32
CA ASN A 214 9.90 -5.96 24.62
C ASN A 214 9.06 -7.24 24.58
N ALA A 215 9.14 -8.10 23.56
CA ALA A 215 8.46 -9.39 23.34
C ALA A 215 7.52 -9.95 24.45
N GLY A 216 6.50 -9.21 24.89
CA GLY A 216 5.65 -9.57 26.04
C GLY A 216 6.24 -9.35 27.44
N ASP A 217 7.45 -8.80 27.56
CA ASP A 217 8.09 -8.35 28.80
C ASP A 217 7.35 -7.20 29.50
N ILE A 218 7.68 -7.03 30.79
CA ILE A 218 7.19 -5.92 31.61
C ILE A 218 7.65 -4.59 30.96
N ALA A 219 6.75 -3.59 30.96
CA ALA A 219 7.07 -2.24 30.53
C ALA A 219 8.38 -1.73 31.16
N ASP A 220 9.17 -0.97 30.39
CA ASP A 220 10.49 -0.45 30.80
C ASP A 220 11.56 -1.52 31.09
N THR A 221 11.36 -2.75 30.59
CA THR A 221 12.39 -3.80 30.53
C THR A 221 12.72 -4.17 29.08
N ALA A 222 13.90 -4.75 28.86
CA ALA A 222 14.35 -5.21 27.56
C ALA A 222 15.09 -6.53 27.72
N HIS A 223 14.93 -7.43 26.76
CA HIS A 223 15.78 -8.60 26.61
C HIS A 223 16.54 -8.51 25.29
N LEU A 224 17.70 -9.16 25.26
CA LEU A 224 18.49 -9.28 24.05
C LEU A 224 18.19 -10.66 23.46
N VAL A 225 17.52 -10.70 22.32
CA VAL A 225 17.42 -11.93 21.53
C VAL A 225 18.66 -11.99 20.65
N GLY A 226 19.52 -12.98 20.90
CA GLY A 226 20.57 -13.40 19.99
C GLY A 226 20.06 -14.55 19.15
N LEU A 227 19.90 -14.33 17.85
CA LEU A 227 19.56 -15.36 16.88
C LEU A 227 20.72 -15.52 15.90
N THR A 228 20.99 -16.78 15.53
CA THR A 228 21.95 -17.16 14.50
C THR A 228 21.13 -17.59 13.30
N ILE A 229 21.29 -16.89 12.18
CA ILE A 229 20.69 -17.28 10.90
C ILE A 229 21.81 -17.75 10.00
N ASP A 230 21.70 -18.98 9.50
CA ASP A 230 22.53 -19.47 8.41
C ASP A 230 21.95 -19.00 7.08
N LEU A 231 22.80 -18.75 6.07
CA LEU A 231 22.32 -18.32 4.75
C LEU A 231 21.37 -19.33 4.10
N GLU A 232 21.44 -20.59 4.52
CA GLU A 232 20.53 -21.67 4.08
C GLU A 232 19.12 -21.52 4.66
N ASP A 233 18.96 -20.86 5.81
CA ASP A 233 17.65 -20.59 6.43
C ASP A 233 16.83 -19.53 5.66
N ILE A 234 17.48 -18.82 4.73
CA ILE A 234 16.92 -17.68 3.96
C ILE A 234 16.65 -18.09 2.50
N ARG A 235 17.03 -19.30 2.09
CA ARG A 235 16.91 -19.80 0.70
C ARG A 235 15.72 -20.73 0.53
#